data_AF-A0AAD0NWN4-F1
#
_entry.id   AF-A0AAD0NWN4-F1
#
_cell.length_a   1.000
_cell.length_b   1.000
_cell.length_c   1.000
_cell.angle_alpha   90.00
_cell.angle_beta   90.00
_cell.angle_gamma   90.00
#
_symmetry.space_group_name_H-M   'P 1'
#
loop_
_entity.id
_entity.type
_entity.pdbx_description
1 polymer ?
#
loop_
_entity_poly.entity_id
_entity_poly.type
_entity_poly.pdbx_seq_one_letter_code
_entity_poly.pdbx_strand_id
1 'polypeptide(L)'
;MSNGIRGGAAVVGVSEMHYKRGQSPLTEQQMTIRAILDACSDAGVSPREVDGFVSYAGGSNDGPILGAALMIDELRWSNMMWGGGGGSVAAAITNAAVAITSGQAQCVVVYRAMSQADTGRLGYAKYHYGSHFLAHGVGSPAQICAMRTQRMLEHDGVPRSAMRSLVLAAYQHAQQNPTAQGHGKPLDEETYESSRMIAEPFHLYDCSRESDGAVALVLVGSDRARDLRRDPAFVLAGAQGAPGGFCERVDNDAQYSTAGFGPANNGKPGVAERLWASAGLGPDDVDVVQVYENFSGPAVAALVDHRLCPPGEAAGTVMTVDNLTAPHGKLPVNTSGGNLADSFINGLNLAVEAVRQVRGTSTNQVADVRTSLFIGGPMAPLVSSVLFGHAETV
;
A
#
# COMPACT_ATOMS: atom_id res chain seq x y z
N MET A 1 -12.31 3.56 -26.84
CA MET A 1 -10.95 4.06 -26.53
C MET A 1 -10.24 2.90 -25.86
N SER A 2 -9.09 2.46 -26.37
CA SER A 2 -8.31 1.42 -25.68
C SER A 2 -7.95 1.93 -24.29
N ASN A 3 -8.32 1.22 -23.23
CA ASN A 3 -7.88 1.54 -21.87
C ASN A 3 -6.38 1.25 -21.81
N GLY A 4 -5.56 2.26 -22.13
CA GLY A 4 -4.15 2.10 -22.52
C GLY A 4 -3.20 1.45 -21.50
N ILE A 5 -3.66 1.18 -20.27
CA ILE A 5 -2.89 0.44 -19.26
C ILE A 5 -3.46 -0.93 -18.91
N ARG A 6 -4.76 -1.20 -19.18
CA ARG A 6 -5.43 -2.41 -18.67
C ARG A 6 -4.78 -3.65 -19.25
N GLY A 7 -4.08 -4.38 -18.39
CA GLY A 7 -3.31 -5.57 -18.73
C GLY A 7 -2.21 -5.36 -19.77
N GLY A 8 -1.79 -4.11 -20.01
CA GLY A 8 -0.65 -3.80 -20.89
C GLY A 8 0.71 -4.07 -20.23
N ALA A 9 0.74 -4.12 -18.90
CA ALA A 9 1.92 -4.48 -18.11
C ALA A 9 1.53 -5.42 -16.96
N ALA A 10 2.49 -6.19 -16.46
CA ALA A 10 2.29 -7.11 -15.35
C ALA A 10 3.51 -7.18 -14.43
N VAL A 11 3.25 -7.45 -13.15
CA VAL A 11 4.28 -7.77 -12.16
C VAL A 11 4.72 -9.21 -12.36
N VAL A 12 5.99 -9.39 -12.73
CA VAL A 12 6.61 -10.69 -12.99
C VAL A 12 7.57 -11.14 -11.91
N GLY A 13 8.09 -10.21 -11.09
CA GLY A 13 8.96 -10.51 -9.96
C GLY A 13 8.55 -9.73 -8.73
N VAL A 14 8.65 -10.35 -7.55
CA VAL A 14 8.47 -9.66 -6.26
C VAL A 14 9.54 -10.10 -5.27
N SER A 15 9.94 -9.20 -4.39
CA SER A 15 10.74 -9.52 -3.22
C SER A 15 10.40 -8.58 -2.07
N GLU A 16 10.60 -9.07 -0.86
CA GLU A 16 10.56 -8.27 0.34
C GLU A 16 11.54 -8.83 1.37
N MET A 17 12.15 -7.94 2.12
CA MET A 17 12.93 -8.26 3.31
C MET A 17 12.73 -7.18 4.34
N HIS A 18 12.67 -7.59 5.61
CA HIS A 18 12.56 -6.64 6.69
C HIS A 18 13.19 -7.17 7.98
N TYR A 19 13.52 -6.22 8.84
CA TYR A 19 14.07 -6.42 10.17
C TYR A 19 13.29 -5.55 11.14
N LYS A 20 13.39 -5.87 12.44
CA LYS A 20 12.98 -4.91 13.46
C LYS A 20 13.75 -3.61 13.26
N ARG A 21 13.08 -2.49 13.45
CA ARG A 21 13.66 -1.15 13.32
C ARG A 21 15.03 -1.02 14.00
N GLY A 22 16.00 -0.50 13.27
CA GLY A 22 17.38 -0.26 13.74
C GLY A 22 18.19 -1.54 13.93
N GLN A 23 17.73 -2.67 13.42
CA GLN A 23 18.40 -3.97 13.54
C GLN A 23 18.82 -4.55 12.19
N SER A 24 18.63 -3.83 11.08
CA SER A 24 19.17 -4.28 9.79
C SER A 24 20.70 -4.38 9.86
N PRO A 25 21.29 -5.52 9.43
CA PRO A 25 22.74 -5.62 9.26
C PRO A 25 23.24 -4.95 7.97
N LEU A 26 22.32 -4.45 7.13
CA LEU A 26 22.58 -3.86 5.82
C LEU A 26 22.16 -2.39 5.79
N THR A 27 22.86 -1.58 5.00
CA THR A 27 22.45 -0.20 4.70
C THR A 27 21.18 -0.19 3.83
N GLU A 28 20.49 0.95 3.76
CA GLU A 28 19.31 1.10 2.90
C GLU A 28 19.63 0.77 1.43
N GLN A 29 20.78 1.22 0.94
CA GLN A 29 21.24 0.92 -0.43
C GLN A 29 21.51 -0.57 -0.64
N GLN A 30 22.17 -1.24 0.31
CA GLN A 30 22.42 -2.68 0.24
C GLN A 30 21.12 -3.49 0.23
N MET A 31 20.17 -3.15 1.10
CA MET A 31 18.84 -3.77 1.10
C MET A 31 18.10 -3.51 -0.22
N THR A 32 18.17 -2.28 -0.75
CA THR A 32 17.53 -1.92 -2.03
C THR A 32 18.07 -2.80 -3.17
N ILE A 33 19.40 -2.85 -3.34
CA ILE A 33 20.05 -3.67 -4.37
C ILE A 33 19.68 -5.15 -4.18
N ARG A 34 19.73 -5.66 -2.96
CA ARG A 34 19.40 -7.06 -2.67
C ARG A 34 17.96 -7.39 -3.03
N ALA A 35 17.01 -6.53 -2.65
CA ALA A 35 15.60 -6.71 -3.00
C ALA A 35 15.41 -6.72 -4.52
N ILE A 36 16.06 -5.81 -5.25
CA ILE A 36 15.98 -5.78 -6.72
C ILE A 36 16.53 -7.08 -7.33
N LEU A 37 17.68 -7.56 -6.86
CA LEU A 37 18.27 -8.82 -7.33
C LEU A 37 17.35 -10.02 -7.04
N ASP A 38 16.77 -10.10 -5.84
CA ASP A 38 15.87 -11.18 -5.46
C ASP A 38 14.56 -11.12 -6.28
N ALA A 39 14.02 -9.93 -6.58
CA ALA A 39 12.84 -9.77 -7.42
C ALA A 39 13.13 -10.10 -8.90
N CYS A 40 14.33 -9.77 -9.40
CA CYS A 40 14.78 -10.20 -10.73
C CYS A 40 14.91 -11.73 -10.82
N SER A 41 15.41 -12.36 -9.74
CA SER A 41 15.46 -13.81 -9.65
C SER A 41 14.06 -14.46 -9.61
N ASP A 42 13.10 -13.89 -8.88
CA ASP A 42 11.68 -14.32 -8.90
C ASP A 42 11.08 -14.18 -10.31
N ALA A 43 11.47 -13.14 -11.05
CA ALA A 43 11.01 -12.91 -12.42
C ALA A 43 11.69 -13.79 -13.48
N GLY A 44 12.83 -14.41 -13.18
CA GLY A 44 13.68 -15.04 -14.19
C GLY A 44 14.30 -14.04 -15.18
N VAL A 45 14.50 -12.79 -14.76
CA VAL A 45 15.04 -11.69 -15.57
C VAL A 45 16.47 -11.37 -15.12
N SER A 46 17.37 -11.10 -16.06
CA SER A 46 18.69 -10.58 -15.69
C SER A 46 18.55 -9.18 -15.11
N PRO A 47 19.17 -8.85 -13.96
CA PRO A 47 19.20 -7.47 -13.46
C PRO A 47 19.75 -6.47 -14.48
N ARG A 48 20.56 -6.95 -15.44
CA ARG A 48 21.12 -6.10 -16.51
C ARG A 48 20.09 -5.60 -17.52
N GLU A 49 18.97 -6.34 -17.66
CA GLU A 49 17.85 -5.99 -18.55
C GLU A 49 16.95 -4.89 -17.95
N VAL A 50 17.12 -4.55 -16.67
CA VAL A 50 16.35 -3.47 -16.03
C VAL A 50 16.74 -2.13 -16.67
N ASP A 51 15.78 -1.45 -17.28
CA ASP A 51 15.97 -0.17 -17.95
C ASP A 51 15.15 0.97 -17.33
N GLY A 52 14.36 0.67 -16.28
CA GLY A 52 13.52 1.61 -15.59
C GLY A 52 13.53 1.46 -14.06
N PHE A 53 13.53 2.59 -13.35
CA PHE A 53 13.41 2.62 -11.89
C PHE A 53 12.34 3.61 -11.43
N VAL A 54 11.47 3.20 -10.51
CA VAL A 54 10.58 4.13 -9.80
C VAL A 54 10.48 3.84 -8.32
N SER A 55 10.53 4.92 -7.55
CA SER A 55 10.32 4.91 -6.10
C SER A 55 9.35 6.02 -5.70
N TYR A 56 9.07 6.11 -4.41
CA TYR A 56 8.18 7.07 -3.79
C TYR A 56 8.63 7.32 -2.35
N ALA A 57 8.01 8.30 -1.67
CA ALA A 57 8.36 8.68 -0.31
C ALA A 57 9.84 9.10 -0.13
N GLY A 58 10.47 9.62 -1.20
CA GLY A 58 11.85 10.11 -1.16
C GLY A 58 12.89 8.99 -1.04
N GLY A 59 14.07 9.34 -0.50
CA GLY A 59 15.25 8.47 -0.46
C GLY A 59 16.33 8.90 -1.46
N SER A 60 17.53 8.39 -1.28
CA SER A 60 18.72 8.75 -2.07
C SER A 60 19.11 7.73 -3.13
N ASN A 61 18.41 6.59 -3.21
CA ASN A 61 18.69 5.53 -4.16
C ASN A 61 17.95 5.80 -5.48
N ASP A 62 18.42 6.73 -6.30
CA ASP A 62 17.82 7.03 -7.61
C ASP A 62 18.29 6.06 -8.72
N GLY A 63 17.65 6.15 -9.90
CA GLY A 63 17.91 5.24 -11.02
C GLY A 63 19.37 5.21 -11.49
N PRO A 64 20.06 6.35 -11.70
CA PRO A 64 21.49 6.34 -12.05
C PRO A 64 22.37 5.64 -11.00
N ILE A 65 22.13 5.85 -9.71
CA ILE A 65 22.88 5.20 -8.63
C ILE A 65 22.65 3.68 -8.65
N LEU A 66 21.39 3.25 -8.75
CA LEU A 66 21.03 1.84 -8.76
C LEU A 66 21.49 1.14 -10.04
N GLY A 67 21.31 1.78 -11.20
CA GLY A 67 21.74 1.26 -12.50
C GLY A 67 23.24 1.01 -12.55
N ALA A 68 24.05 1.93 -12.03
CA ALA A 68 25.49 1.76 -11.93
C ALA A 68 25.86 0.58 -11.00
N ALA A 69 25.20 0.45 -9.85
CA ALA A 69 25.46 -0.62 -8.89
C ALA A 69 25.03 -2.02 -9.41
N LEU A 70 23.95 -2.08 -10.18
CA LEU A 70 23.42 -3.30 -10.81
C LEU A 70 24.11 -3.65 -12.14
N MET A 71 24.94 -2.75 -12.67
CA MET A 71 25.60 -2.86 -13.97
C MET A 71 24.60 -3.12 -15.11
N ILE A 72 23.50 -2.36 -15.12
CA ILE A 72 22.51 -2.44 -16.20
C ILE A 72 23.10 -2.03 -17.54
N ASP A 73 22.53 -2.55 -18.63
CA ASP A 73 23.03 -2.28 -19.97
C ASP A 73 22.66 -0.86 -20.43
N GLU A 74 21.48 -0.36 -20.08
CA GLU A 74 21.02 1.00 -20.39
C GLU A 74 19.97 1.49 -19.38
N LEU A 75 20.13 2.71 -18.85
CA LEU A 75 19.07 3.38 -18.10
C LEU A 75 18.21 4.23 -19.04
N ARG A 76 16.97 3.82 -19.29
CA ARG A 76 16.05 4.54 -20.17
C ARG A 76 15.09 5.45 -19.41
N TRP A 77 14.76 5.09 -18.17
CA TRP A 77 13.76 5.81 -17.39
C TRP A 77 14.03 5.76 -15.87
N SER A 78 13.87 6.89 -15.19
CA SER A 78 14.01 6.98 -13.73
C SER A 78 13.03 7.98 -13.17
N ASN A 79 12.28 7.62 -12.13
CA ASN A 79 11.22 8.46 -11.60
C ASN A 79 11.08 8.38 -10.06
N MET A 80 10.68 9.50 -9.45
CA MET A 80 10.30 9.58 -8.05
C MET A 80 8.88 10.15 -7.97
N MET A 81 7.96 9.38 -7.36
CA MET A 81 6.59 9.81 -7.20
C MET A 81 6.42 10.75 -6.01
N TRP A 82 6.06 12.00 -6.31
CA TRP A 82 5.63 12.99 -5.32
C TRP A 82 4.21 12.68 -4.82
N GLY A 83 3.93 12.97 -3.55
CA GLY A 83 2.59 12.76 -2.98
C GLY A 83 2.53 12.61 -1.47
N GLY A 84 3.67 12.33 -0.83
CA GLY A 84 3.77 12.20 0.63
C GLY A 84 3.46 10.78 1.13
N GLY A 85 4.34 10.28 1.99
CA GLY A 85 4.33 8.96 2.60
C GLY A 85 4.05 7.82 1.62
N GLY A 86 3.29 6.85 2.10
CA GLY A 86 2.75 5.78 1.28
C GLY A 86 1.59 6.19 0.38
N GLY A 87 1.21 7.48 0.32
CA GLY A 87 0.11 7.95 -0.52
C GLY A 87 0.34 7.71 -2.01
N SER A 88 1.61 7.73 -2.45
CA SER A 88 2.02 7.50 -3.84
C SER A 88 2.54 6.09 -4.13
N VAL A 89 2.38 5.13 -3.21
CA VAL A 89 2.89 3.75 -3.38
C VAL A 89 2.26 3.03 -4.58
N ALA A 90 0.93 3.06 -4.73
CA ALA A 90 0.24 2.44 -5.84
C ALA A 90 0.40 3.26 -7.14
N ALA A 91 0.58 4.58 -7.01
CA ALA A 91 0.93 5.45 -8.11
C ALA A 91 2.30 5.10 -8.73
N ALA A 92 3.29 4.70 -7.94
CA ALA A 92 4.59 4.25 -8.45
C ALA A 92 4.45 3.01 -9.35
N ILE A 93 3.63 2.05 -8.94
CA ILE A 93 3.29 0.84 -9.72
C ILE A 93 2.57 1.22 -11.02
N THR A 94 1.58 2.10 -10.92
CA THR A 94 0.85 2.61 -12.09
C THR A 94 1.78 3.36 -13.05
N ASN A 95 2.72 4.15 -12.53
CA ASN A 95 3.67 4.91 -13.35
C ASN A 95 4.67 3.99 -14.07
N ALA A 96 5.11 2.91 -13.43
CA ALA A 96 5.88 1.87 -14.10
C ALA A 96 5.09 1.23 -15.25
N ALA A 97 3.82 0.88 -15.02
CA ALA A 97 2.96 0.36 -16.08
C ALA A 97 2.82 1.37 -17.25
N VAL A 98 2.62 2.65 -16.95
CA VAL A 98 2.55 3.72 -17.97
C VAL A 98 3.86 3.85 -18.76
N ALA A 99 5.02 3.81 -18.09
CA ALA A 99 6.32 3.88 -18.74
C ALA A 99 6.53 2.70 -19.72
N ILE A 100 6.08 1.50 -19.33
CA ILE A 100 6.11 0.30 -20.17
C ILE A 100 5.17 0.44 -21.37
N THR A 101 3.88 0.75 -21.12
CA THR A 101 2.87 0.80 -22.19
C THR A 101 3.07 1.97 -23.16
N SER A 102 3.78 3.03 -22.74
CA SER A 102 4.17 4.15 -23.61
C SER A 102 5.50 3.92 -24.34
N GLY A 103 6.20 2.81 -24.09
CA GLY A 103 7.48 2.48 -24.72
C GLY A 103 8.70 3.23 -24.18
N GLN A 104 8.57 3.94 -23.06
CA GLN A 104 9.68 4.65 -22.40
C GLN A 104 10.67 3.68 -21.74
N ALA A 105 10.20 2.52 -21.27
CA ALA A 105 10.99 1.46 -20.66
C ALA A 105 10.39 0.08 -21.00
N GLN A 106 11.13 -1.00 -20.77
CA GLN A 106 10.69 -2.38 -21.02
C GLN A 106 10.66 -3.25 -19.77
N CYS A 107 11.59 -3.03 -18.84
CA CYS A 107 11.70 -3.75 -17.58
C CYS A 107 11.91 -2.74 -16.45
N VAL A 108 10.84 -2.48 -15.71
CA VAL A 108 10.81 -1.42 -14.69
C VAL A 108 10.76 -2.03 -13.30
N VAL A 109 11.64 -1.58 -12.41
CA VAL A 109 11.61 -1.92 -11.00
C VAL A 109 10.91 -0.83 -10.21
N VAL A 110 9.85 -1.21 -9.49
CA VAL A 110 9.26 -0.40 -8.42
C VAL A 110 9.84 -0.84 -7.09
N TYR A 111 10.40 0.08 -6.32
CA TYR A 111 11.07 -0.28 -5.08
C TYR A 111 10.86 0.75 -3.97
N ARG A 112 11.05 0.29 -2.73
CA ARG A 112 11.14 1.14 -1.55
C ARG A 112 12.05 0.46 -0.54
N ALA A 113 12.87 1.25 0.15
CA ALA A 113 13.68 0.78 1.26
C ALA A 113 13.71 1.81 2.38
N MET A 114 13.86 1.34 3.62
CA MET A 114 14.04 2.19 4.78
C MET A 114 15.06 1.57 5.71
N SER A 115 15.94 2.41 6.24
CA SER A 115 16.81 2.05 7.35
C SER A 115 16.81 3.16 8.40
N GLN A 116 16.62 2.80 9.67
CA GLN A 116 16.78 3.77 10.76
C GLN A 116 18.22 4.31 10.82
N ALA A 117 19.23 3.50 10.46
CA ALA A 117 20.63 3.93 10.51
C ALA A 117 20.90 5.11 9.56
N ASP A 118 20.26 5.10 8.39
CA ASP A 118 20.51 6.10 7.35
C ASP A 118 19.57 7.31 7.49
N THR A 119 18.30 7.07 7.80
CA THR A 119 17.26 8.13 7.80
C THR A 119 16.95 8.68 9.19
N GLY A 120 17.39 8.00 10.26
CA GLY A 120 17.03 8.32 11.64
C GLY A 120 15.57 8.03 11.97
N ARG A 121 15.23 7.99 13.26
CA ARG A 121 13.85 7.80 13.69
C ARG A 121 13.01 9.00 13.28
N LEU A 122 11.87 8.77 12.62
CA LEU A 122 10.98 9.82 12.08
C LEU A 122 11.61 10.71 10.99
N GLY A 123 12.69 10.29 10.33
CA GLY A 123 13.36 11.10 9.29
C GLY A 123 12.39 11.62 8.21
N TYR A 124 11.43 10.80 7.83
CA TYR A 124 10.42 11.12 6.82
C TYR A 124 9.38 12.14 7.29
N ALA A 125 8.95 12.09 8.56
CA ALA A 125 7.87 12.92 9.08
C ALA A 125 8.23 14.41 9.21
N LYS A 126 9.53 14.75 9.18
CA LYS A 126 10.05 16.11 9.41
C LYS A 126 9.54 17.16 8.42
N TYR A 127 9.10 16.77 7.24
CA TYR A 127 8.76 17.70 6.15
C TYR A 127 7.26 17.81 5.83
N HIS A 128 6.42 17.11 6.57
CA HIS A 128 4.99 16.99 6.30
C HIS A 128 4.10 17.92 7.13
N TYR A 129 4.64 18.54 8.19
CA TYR A 129 3.84 19.39 9.08
C TYR A 129 4.08 20.87 8.83
N GLY A 130 3.00 21.59 8.52
CA GLY A 130 3.02 23.05 8.44
C GLY A 130 3.32 23.70 9.79
N SER A 131 3.79 24.95 9.77
CA SER A 131 4.12 25.72 10.99
C SER A 131 2.95 25.82 11.98
N HIS A 132 1.72 25.92 11.49
CA HIS A 132 0.51 25.92 12.31
C HIS A 132 0.39 24.66 13.18
N PHE A 133 0.54 23.45 12.62
CA PHE A 133 0.50 22.21 13.40
C PHE A 133 1.60 22.15 14.45
N LEU A 134 2.83 22.45 14.05
CA LEU A 134 3.99 22.40 14.95
C LEU A 134 3.86 23.42 16.10
N ALA A 135 3.31 24.61 15.84
CA ALA A 135 3.05 25.62 16.86
C ALA A 135 2.03 25.16 17.92
N HIS A 136 1.18 24.18 17.59
CA HIS A 136 0.18 23.60 18.48
C HIS A 136 0.56 22.20 19.01
N GLY A 137 1.82 21.77 18.84
CA GLY A 137 2.30 20.48 19.35
C GLY A 137 1.83 19.27 18.54
N VAL A 138 1.28 19.49 17.34
CA VAL A 138 0.93 18.44 16.38
C VAL A 138 2.13 18.21 15.47
N GLY A 139 2.84 17.12 15.69
CA GLY A 139 4.11 16.83 15.00
C GLY A 139 4.30 15.36 14.64
N SER A 140 3.23 14.57 14.67
CA SER A 140 3.27 13.14 14.33
C SER A 140 2.10 12.74 13.44
N PRO A 141 2.27 11.68 12.60
CA PRO A 141 1.19 11.21 11.75
C PRO A 141 0.00 10.70 12.55
N ALA A 142 0.27 10.12 13.72
CA ALA A 142 -0.74 9.59 14.63
C ALA A 142 -1.73 10.67 15.05
N GLN A 143 -1.24 11.86 15.44
CA GLN A 143 -2.11 12.96 15.87
C GLN A 143 -3.04 13.46 14.75
N ILE A 144 -2.53 13.63 13.53
CA ILE A 144 -3.35 14.11 12.40
C ILE A 144 -4.39 13.07 11.98
N CYS A 145 -3.97 11.81 11.83
CA CYS A 145 -4.88 10.73 11.47
C CYS A 145 -5.91 10.48 12.58
N ALA A 146 -5.54 10.70 13.84
CA ALA A 146 -6.42 10.53 14.98
C ALA A 146 -7.56 11.56 14.98
N MET A 147 -7.29 12.83 14.70
CA MET A 147 -8.34 13.87 14.61
C MET A 147 -9.38 13.53 13.53
N ARG A 148 -8.94 13.09 12.34
CA ARG A 148 -9.84 12.66 11.26
C ARG A 148 -10.62 11.40 11.61
N THR A 149 -9.98 10.45 12.28
CA THR A 149 -10.63 9.22 12.77
C THR A 149 -11.66 9.53 13.84
N GLN A 150 -11.36 10.45 14.76
CA GLN A 150 -12.31 10.90 15.79
C GLN A 150 -13.56 11.49 15.13
N ARG A 151 -13.40 12.29 14.07
CA ARG A 151 -14.54 12.80 13.29
C ARG A 151 -15.35 11.67 12.67
N MET A 152 -14.71 10.67 12.06
CA MET A 152 -15.40 9.50 11.49
C MET A 152 -16.21 8.73 12.56
N LEU A 153 -15.66 8.60 13.78
CA LEU A 153 -16.35 7.96 14.90
C LEU A 153 -17.55 8.78 15.38
N GLU A 154 -17.35 10.07 15.69
CA GLU A 154 -18.36 10.90 16.36
C GLU A 154 -19.43 11.44 15.41
N HIS A 155 -19.04 11.86 14.20
CA HIS A 155 -19.94 12.51 13.25
C HIS A 155 -20.57 11.52 12.28
N ASP A 156 -19.78 10.59 11.75
CA ASP A 156 -20.31 9.63 10.77
C ASP A 156 -20.91 8.40 11.47
N GLY A 157 -20.57 8.16 12.75
CA GLY A 157 -21.11 7.06 13.55
C GLY A 157 -20.46 5.71 13.26
N VAL A 158 -19.29 5.67 12.61
CA VAL A 158 -18.55 4.41 12.40
C VAL A 158 -18.21 3.81 13.76
N PRO A 159 -18.52 2.54 14.05
CA PRO A 159 -18.27 1.96 15.36
C PRO A 159 -16.77 1.69 15.56
N ARG A 160 -16.26 1.94 16.77
CA ARG A 160 -14.86 1.64 17.13
C ARG A 160 -14.47 0.17 16.92
N SER A 161 -15.43 -0.74 17.01
CA SER A 161 -15.25 -2.17 16.72
C SER A 161 -14.82 -2.45 15.27
N ALA A 162 -15.05 -1.52 14.33
CA ALA A 162 -14.55 -1.65 12.96
C ALA A 162 -13.02 -1.64 12.90
N MET A 163 -12.38 -0.70 13.62
CA MET A 163 -10.92 -0.65 13.73
C MET A 163 -10.37 -1.84 14.50
N ARG A 164 -11.02 -2.24 15.61
CA ARG A 164 -10.63 -3.44 16.35
C ARG A 164 -10.64 -4.68 15.45
N SER A 165 -11.71 -4.89 14.70
CA SER A 165 -11.85 -6.06 13.83
C SER A 165 -10.78 -6.12 12.75
N LEU A 166 -10.45 -4.97 12.14
CA LEU A 166 -9.37 -4.85 11.16
C LEU A 166 -8.01 -5.26 11.78
N VAL A 167 -7.69 -4.71 12.96
CA VAL A 167 -6.43 -4.98 13.66
C VAL A 167 -6.31 -6.46 14.05
N LEU A 168 -7.39 -7.05 14.59
CA LEU A 168 -7.38 -8.47 14.98
C LEU A 168 -7.26 -9.40 13.77
N ALA A 169 -7.95 -9.11 12.65
CA ALA A 169 -7.80 -9.87 11.41
C ALA A 169 -6.35 -9.84 10.90
N ALA A 170 -5.70 -8.66 10.90
CA ALA A 170 -4.29 -8.54 10.55
C ALA A 170 -3.39 -9.40 11.45
N TYR A 171 -3.62 -9.39 12.77
CA TYR A 171 -2.85 -10.22 13.70
C TYR A 171 -3.12 -11.72 13.56
N GLN A 172 -4.32 -12.13 13.16
CA GLN A 172 -4.64 -13.52 12.82
C GLN A 172 -3.89 -13.98 11.58
N HIS A 173 -3.92 -13.20 10.50
CA HIS A 173 -3.16 -13.49 9.27
C HIS A 173 -1.65 -13.58 9.53
N ALA A 174 -1.11 -12.69 10.38
CA ALA A 174 0.30 -12.72 10.77
C ALA A 174 0.73 -14.02 11.46
N GLN A 175 -0.19 -14.79 12.06
CA GLN A 175 0.15 -16.09 12.65
C GLN A 175 0.41 -17.18 11.61
N GLN A 176 -0.07 -17.02 10.37
CA GLN A 176 0.22 -17.95 9.27
C GLN A 176 1.40 -17.48 8.40
N ASN A 177 1.83 -16.23 8.56
CA ASN A 177 2.95 -15.67 7.83
C ASN A 177 4.23 -15.73 8.69
N PRO A 178 5.15 -16.69 8.46
CA PRO A 178 6.35 -16.85 9.29
C PRO A 178 7.34 -15.69 9.18
N THR A 179 7.23 -14.84 8.14
CA THR A 179 8.08 -13.65 8.00
C THR A 179 7.54 -12.45 8.78
N ALA A 180 6.25 -12.44 9.14
CA ALA A 180 5.62 -11.31 9.82
C ALA A 180 6.24 -11.05 11.21
N GLN A 181 6.45 -9.79 11.58
CA GLN A 181 6.97 -9.47 12.92
C GLN A 181 5.99 -9.83 14.05
N GLY A 182 4.70 -9.91 13.74
CA GLY A 182 3.61 -10.35 14.61
C GLY A 182 3.46 -11.88 14.70
N HIS A 183 4.20 -12.65 13.90
CA HIS A 183 4.20 -14.11 13.98
C HIS A 183 4.63 -14.59 15.37
N GLY A 184 3.88 -15.54 15.94
CA GLY A 184 4.08 -16.04 17.30
C GLY A 184 3.69 -15.03 18.41
N LYS A 185 2.98 -13.96 18.06
CA LYS A 185 2.49 -12.91 18.98
C LYS A 185 1.02 -12.61 18.67
N PRO A 186 0.11 -13.54 18.98
CA PRO A 186 -1.32 -13.29 18.78
C PRO A 186 -1.78 -12.07 19.58
N LEU A 187 -2.84 -11.43 19.09
CA LEU A 187 -3.51 -10.30 19.74
C LEU A 187 -4.96 -10.69 20.00
N ASP A 188 -5.40 -10.60 21.25
CA ASP A 188 -6.80 -10.76 21.63
C ASP A 188 -7.49 -9.41 21.88
N GLU A 189 -8.81 -9.42 22.00
CA GLU A 189 -9.61 -8.21 22.23
C GLU A 189 -9.22 -7.48 23.52
N GLU A 190 -9.00 -8.21 24.61
CA GLU A 190 -8.66 -7.62 25.91
C GLU A 190 -7.31 -6.87 25.85
N THR A 191 -6.30 -7.49 25.24
CA THR A 191 -4.99 -6.87 25.03
C THR A 191 -5.07 -5.66 24.10
N TYR A 192 -5.90 -5.73 23.05
CA TYR A 192 -6.13 -4.57 22.17
C TYR A 192 -6.75 -3.39 22.94
N GLU A 193 -7.86 -3.61 23.63
CA GLU A 193 -8.61 -2.56 24.33
C GLU A 193 -7.81 -1.97 25.51
N SER A 194 -7.08 -2.81 26.25
CA SER A 194 -6.26 -2.38 27.39
C SER A 194 -4.89 -1.80 27.00
N SER A 195 -4.52 -1.86 25.72
CA SER A 195 -3.23 -1.33 25.27
C SER A 195 -3.15 0.19 25.45
N ARG A 196 -1.94 0.71 25.63
CA ARG A 196 -1.75 2.15 25.93
C ARG A 196 -2.27 3.02 24.79
N MET A 197 -2.95 4.12 25.15
CA MET A 197 -3.34 5.16 24.22
C MET A 197 -2.09 5.88 23.65
N ILE A 198 -2.12 6.20 22.36
CA ILE A 198 -1.06 6.94 21.65
C ILE A 198 -1.53 8.36 21.35
N ALA A 199 -2.68 8.48 20.68
CA ALA A 199 -3.36 9.73 20.37
C ALA A 199 -4.83 9.37 20.16
N GLU A 200 -5.72 9.84 21.04
CA GLU A 200 -7.14 9.48 20.97
C GLU A 200 -7.71 9.72 19.55
N PRO A 201 -8.30 8.70 18.89
CA PRO A 201 -8.78 7.43 19.47
C PRO A 201 -7.79 6.25 19.43
N PHE A 202 -6.60 6.40 18.84
CA PHE A 202 -5.66 5.30 18.62
C PHE A 202 -4.96 4.81 19.89
N HIS A 203 -4.98 3.49 20.03
CA HIS A 203 -4.15 2.74 20.95
C HIS A 203 -2.92 2.17 20.24
N LEU A 204 -2.04 1.50 20.99
CA LEU A 204 -0.76 0.99 20.50
C LEU A 204 -0.91 0.13 19.23
N TYR A 205 -1.89 -0.76 19.21
CA TYR A 205 -2.11 -1.70 18.12
C TYR A 205 -2.86 -1.08 16.92
N ASP A 206 -3.38 0.14 17.07
CA ASP A 206 -3.88 0.92 15.95
C ASP A 206 -2.76 1.59 15.13
N CYS A 207 -1.50 1.45 15.54
CA CYS A 207 -0.35 2.11 14.92
C CYS A 207 0.60 1.09 14.29
N SER A 208 1.01 1.34 13.03
CA SER A 208 1.95 0.47 12.31
C SER A 208 3.28 0.32 13.03
N ARG A 209 3.94 -0.83 12.81
CA ARG A 209 5.28 -1.09 13.32
C ARG A 209 6.32 -0.38 12.46
N GLU A 210 7.26 0.33 13.05
CA GLU A 210 8.43 0.79 12.30
C GLU A 210 9.35 -0.41 11.98
N SER A 211 9.89 -0.45 10.76
CA SER A 211 10.72 -1.56 10.25
C SER A 211 11.89 -1.01 9.44
N ASP A 212 13.03 -1.70 9.49
CA ASP A 212 14.06 -1.55 8.45
C ASP A 212 13.76 -2.59 7.37
N GLY A 213 13.96 -2.29 6.10
CA GLY A 213 13.71 -3.28 5.05
C GLY A 213 13.70 -2.70 3.65
N ALA A 214 13.52 -3.58 2.66
CA ALA A 214 13.37 -3.21 1.26
C ALA A 214 12.38 -4.14 0.56
N VAL A 215 11.67 -3.59 -0.41
CA VAL A 215 10.69 -4.29 -1.24
C VAL A 215 10.94 -3.88 -2.69
N ALA A 216 10.84 -4.84 -3.62
CA ALA A 216 10.94 -4.58 -5.04
C ALA A 216 9.90 -5.39 -5.83
N LEU A 217 9.35 -4.78 -6.88
CA LEU A 217 8.50 -5.40 -7.88
C LEU A 217 9.12 -5.18 -9.25
N VAL A 218 9.22 -6.23 -10.07
CA VAL A 218 9.66 -6.17 -11.46
C VAL A 218 8.44 -6.21 -12.36
N LEU A 219 8.27 -5.18 -13.20
CA LEU A 219 7.18 -5.09 -14.18
C LEU A 219 7.74 -5.13 -15.59
N VAL A 220 7.02 -5.83 -16.47
CA VAL A 220 7.29 -5.88 -17.92
C VAL A 220 5.99 -5.76 -18.71
N GLY A 221 6.11 -5.60 -20.03
CA GLY A 221 4.96 -5.64 -20.95
C GLY A 221 4.26 -7.00 -20.95
N SER A 222 2.96 -7.01 -21.25
CA SER A 222 2.10 -8.19 -21.19
C SER A 222 2.61 -9.40 -21.98
N ASP A 223 3.12 -9.19 -23.20
CA ASP A 223 3.65 -10.26 -24.05
C ASP A 223 4.85 -10.93 -23.38
N ARG A 224 5.83 -10.14 -22.92
CA ARG A 224 7.01 -10.62 -22.18
C ARG A 224 6.62 -11.30 -20.87
N ALA A 225 5.58 -10.81 -20.20
CA ALA A 225 5.12 -11.38 -18.93
C ALA A 225 4.66 -12.83 -19.09
N ARG A 226 3.98 -13.16 -20.19
CA ARG A 226 3.52 -14.52 -20.51
C ARG A 226 4.67 -15.49 -20.82
N ASP A 227 5.78 -14.97 -21.33
CA ASP A 227 6.99 -15.76 -21.59
C ASP A 227 7.78 -16.06 -20.30
N LEU A 228 7.75 -15.14 -19.33
CA LEU A 228 8.51 -15.26 -18.08
C LEU A 228 7.81 -16.13 -17.03
N ARG A 229 6.47 -16.05 -16.95
CA ARG A 229 5.70 -16.77 -15.92
C ARG A 229 4.29 -17.13 -16.40
N ARG A 230 3.71 -18.17 -15.80
CA ARG A 230 2.35 -18.65 -16.12
C ARG A 230 1.24 -17.85 -15.44
N ASP A 231 1.56 -17.21 -14.32
CA ASP A 231 0.68 -16.53 -13.39
C ASP A 231 1.10 -15.05 -13.17
N PRO A 232 1.30 -14.23 -14.24
CA PRO A 232 1.64 -12.82 -14.05
C PRO A 232 0.46 -12.06 -13.44
N ALA A 233 0.77 -11.12 -12.53
CA ALA A 233 -0.23 -10.23 -11.95
C ALA A 233 -0.34 -8.97 -12.80
N PHE A 234 -1.37 -8.90 -13.66
CA PHE A 234 -1.57 -7.80 -14.58
C PHE A 234 -2.07 -6.54 -13.87
N VAL A 235 -1.60 -5.37 -14.29
CA VAL A 235 -2.14 -4.10 -13.82
C VAL A 235 -3.41 -3.78 -14.60
N LEU A 236 -4.57 -3.87 -13.95
CA LEU A 236 -5.88 -3.63 -14.60
C LEU A 236 -6.22 -2.14 -14.65
N ALA A 237 -5.96 -1.43 -13.56
CA ALA A 237 -6.16 0.01 -13.46
C ALA A 237 -5.33 0.57 -12.32
N GLY A 238 -5.02 1.86 -12.43
CA GLY A 238 -4.46 2.64 -11.34
C GLY A 238 -5.06 4.04 -11.32
N ALA A 239 -5.26 4.58 -10.13
CA ALA A 239 -5.72 5.94 -9.93
C ALA A 239 -4.93 6.59 -8.80
N GLN A 240 -4.69 7.89 -8.94
CA GLN A 240 -4.07 8.69 -7.90
C GLN A 240 -4.69 10.09 -7.89
N GLY A 241 -4.50 10.82 -6.79
CA GLY A 241 -4.85 12.22 -6.67
C GLY A 241 -5.32 12.58 -5.28
N ALA A 242 -5.96 13.74 -5.17
CA ALA A 242 -6.55 14.24 -3.94
C ALA A 242 -7.80 15.06 -4.26
N PRO A 243 -8.80 15.15 -3.34
CA PRO A 243 -9.88 16.11 -3.45
C PRO A 243 -9.35 17.55 -3.47
N GLY A 244 -10.12 18.48 -4.03
CA GLY A 244 -9.73 19.89 -4.05
C GLY A 244 -9.61 20.45 -2.63
N GLY A 245 -8.49 21.11 -2.31
CA GLY A 245 -8.23 21.64 -0.97
C GLY A 245 -7.63 20.65 0.02
N PHE A 246 -7.62 19.35 -0.31
CA PHE A 246 -7.04 18.29 0.51
C PHE A 246 -5.52 18.48 0.63
N CYS A 247 -5.06 18.92 1.80
CA CYS A 247 -3.65 19.20 2.03
C CYS A 247 -3.26 19.07 3.50
N GLU A 248 -2.15 18.38 3.79
CA GLU A 248 -1.54 18.29 5.13
C GLU A 248 -0.97 19.62 5.68
N ARG A 249 -1.04 20.71 4.92
CA ARG A 249 -0.56 22.04 5.36
C ARG A 249 -1.64 22.92 5.94
N VAL A 250 -2.90 22.51 5.84
CA VAL A 250 -4.06 23.21 6.41
C VAL A 250 -5.16 22.18 6.65
N ASP A 251 -5.51 21.93 7.92
CA ASP A 251 -6.52 20.94 8.30
C ASP A 251 -7.96 21.49 8.13
N ASN A 252 -8.30 22.00 6.96
CA ASN A 252 -9.57 22.67 6.67
C ASN A 252 -10.29 22.03 5.47
N ASP A 253 -10.47 20.72 5.52
CA ASP A 253 -11.12 19.95 4.47
C ASP A 253 -12.63 19.84 4.70
N ALA A 254 -13.42 20.04 3.63
CA ALA A 254 -14.88 19.92 3.69
C ALA A 254 -15.37 18.48 3.98
N GLN A 255 -14.57 17.47 3.60
CA GLN A 255 -14.84 16.05 3.83
C GLN A 255 -13.84 15.48 4.84
N TYR A 256 -13.82 16.02 6.05
CA TYR A 256 -12.72 15.78 7.00
C TYR A 256 -12.46 14.31 7.36
N SER A 257 -13.50 13.46 7.37
CA SER A 257 -13.40 12.04 7.69
C SER A 257 -13.00 11.13 6.52
N THR A 258 -12.95 11.65 5.29
CA THR A 258 -12.52 10.86 4.11
C THR A 258 -11.07 10.42 4.24
N ALA A 259 -10.75 9.27 3.65
CA ALA A 259 -9.36 8.85 3.46
C ALA A 259 -8.70 9.57 2.26
N GLY A 260 -9.41 10.44 1.54
CA GLY A 260 -8.92 11.16 0.36
C GLY A 260 -9.28 10.47 -0.95
N PHE A 261 -9.97 9.33 -0.91
CA PHE A 261 -10.37 8.57 -2.10
C PHE A 261 -11.79 8.88 -2.56
N GLY A 262 -12.61 9.41 -1.65
CA GLY A 262 -14.01 9.75 -1.87
C GLY A 262 -14.26 10.83 -2.93
N PRO A 263 -15.53 11.20 -3.18
CA PRO A 263 -15.91 12.13 -4.24
C PRO A 263 -15.16 13.46 -4.14
N ALA A 264 -14.67 13.97 -5.28
CA ALA A 264 -14.02 15.27 -5.31
C ALA A 264 -15.04 16.43 -5.26
N ASN A 265 -14.56 17.65 -5.02
CA ASN A 265 -15.41 18.83 -4.95
C ASN A 265 -16.21 19.07 -6.25
N ASN A 266 -17.37 19.73 -6.10
CA ASN A 266 -18.24 20.15 -7.20
C ASN A 266 -18.74 18.98 -8.07
N GLY A 267 -18.99 17.81 -7.44
CA GLY A 267 -19.53 16.63 -8.12
C GLY A 267 -18.56 15.94 -9.08
N LYS A 268 -17.25 16.19 -8.95
CA LYS A 268 -16.22 15.50 -9.75
C LYS A 268 -15.92 14.13 -9.15
N PRO A 269 -15.55 13.13 -9.98
CA PRO A 269 -15.30 11.79 -9.48
C PRO A 269 -14.04 11.74 -8.60
N GLY A 270 -14.15 11.00 -7.49
CA GLY A 270 -13.07 10.70 -6.56
C GLY A 270 -11.98 9.80 -7.14
N VAL A 271 -10.92 9.52 -6.36
CA VAL A 271 -9.87 8.59 -6.79
C VAL A 271 -10.44 7.18 -6.97
N ALA A 272 -11.27 6.72 -6.03
CA ALA A 272 -11.91 5.40 -6.10
C ALA A 272 -12.84 5.29 -7.32
N GLU A 273 -13.66 6.30 -7.60
CA GLU A 273 -14.56 6.29 -8.75
C GLU A 273 -13.81 6.29 -10.09
N ARG A 274 -12.69 7.03 -10.19
CA ARG A 274 -11.82 6.98 -11.37
C ARG A 274 -11.14 5.61 -11.52
N LEU A 275 -10.76 4.96 -10.42
CA LEU A 275 -10.22 3.60 -10.45
C LEU A 275 -11.25 2.63 -11.04
N TRP A 276 -12.47 2.61 -10.49
CA TRP A 276 -13.56 1.76 -10.94
C TRP A 276 -13.92 1.99 -12.41
N ALA A 277 -14.06 3.24 -12.82
CA ALA A 277 -14.34 3.59 -14.21
C ALA A 277 -13.21 3.14 -15.16
N SER A 278 -11.96 3.31 -14.78
CA SER A 278 -10.79 2.89 -15.57
C SER A 278 -10.67 1.36 -15.64
N ALA A 279 -10.96 0.68 -14.53
CA ALA A 279 -10.97 -0.76 -14.43
C ALA A 279 -12.16 -1.39 -15.16
N GLY A 280 -13.25 -0.65 -15.41
CA GLY A 280 -14.52 -1.26 -15.86
C GLY A 280 -15.03 -2.34 -14.88
N LEU A 281 -14.74 -2.15 -13.60
CA LEU A 281 -15.04 -3.05 -12.47
C LEU A 281 -15.55 -2.20 -11.31
N GLY A 282 -16.24 -2.84 -10.36
CA GLY A 282 -16.74 -2.23 -9.13
C GLY A 282 -16.25 -2.94 -7.86
N PRO A 283 -16.72 -2.50 -6.68
CA PRO A 283 -16.34 -3.10 -5.40
C PRO A 283 -16.71 -4.60 -5.30
N ASP A 284 -17.80 -5.02 -5.93
CA ASP A 284 -18.26 -6.42 -5.94
C ASP A 284 -17.38 -7.36 -6.79
N ASP A 285 -16.47 -6.80 -7.61
CA ASP A 285 -15.52 -7.57 -8.42
C ASP A 285 -14.19 -7.84 -7.70
N VAL A 286 -14.02 -7.33 -6.46
CA VAL A 286 -12.78 -7.44 -5.68
C VAL A 286 -12.80 -8.67 -4.78
N ASP A 287 -11.89 -9.62 -5.03
CA ASP A 287 -11.83 -10.85 -4.24
C ASP A 287 -11.04 -10.68 -2.93
N VAL A 288 -10.04 -9.79 -2.93
CA VAL A 288 -9.17 -9.55 -1.78
C VAL A 288 -8.56 -8.16 -1.82
N VAL A 289 -8.43 -7.53 -0.64
CA VAL A 289 -7.94 -6.17 -0.49
C VAL A 289 -6.67 -6.15 0.35
N GLN A 290 -5.68 -5.39 -0.11
CA GLN A 290 -4.54 -4.97 0.70
C GLN A 290 -4.68 -3.47 0.89
N VAL A 291 -4.94 -3.01 2.11
CA VAL A 291 -5.12 -1.59 2.44
C VAL A 291 -3.98 -1.13 3.32
N TYR A 292 -3.40 0.01 2.96
CA TYR A 292 -2.34 0.64 3.72
C TYR A 292 -2.80 1.04 5.13
N GLU A 293 -2.10 0.57 6.15
CA GLU A 293 -2.40 0.81 7.56
C GLU A 293 -1.21 1.46 8.26
N ASN A 294 -0.95 2.74 8.04
CA ASN A 294 -0.20 3.50 9.05
C ASN A 294 -0.98 3.52 10.37
N PHE A 295 -2.30 3.67 10.27
CA PHE A 295 -3.24 3.55 11.38
C PHE A 295 -4.54 2.85 10.96
N SER A 296 -5.25 2.27 11.92
CA SER A 296 -6.48 1.52 11.68
C SER A 296 -7.62 2.39 11.11
N GLY A 297 -7.84 3.59 11.66
CA GLY A 297 -8.89 4.52 11.24
C GLY A 297 -8.84 4.91 9.75
N PRO A 298 -7.70 5.43 9.24
CA PRO A 298 -7.50 5.73 7.83
C PRO A 298 -7.78 4.54 6.90
N ALA A 299 -7.41 3.32 7.31
CA ALA A 299 -7.68 2.12 6.53
C ALA A 299 -9.19 1.83 6.44
N VAL A 300 -9.93 1.93 7.56
CA VAL A 300 -11.40 1.81 7.55
C VAL A 300 -12.04 2.88 6.66
N ALA A 301 -11.62 4.15 6.78
CA ALA A 301 -12.10 5.22 5.92
C ALA A 301 -11.82 4.96 4.43
N ALA A 302 -10.67 4.36 4.09
CA ALA A 302 -10.36 3.96 2.73
C ALA A 302 -11.30 2.87 2.19
N LEU A 303 -11.65 1.87 3.01
CA LEU A 303 -12.62 0.84 2.61
C LEU A 303 -14.01 1.46 2.35
N VAL A 304 -14.40 2.46 3.15
CA VAL A 304 -15.64 3.22 2.95
C VAL A 304 -15.60 4.04 1.66
N ASP A 305 -14.54 4.82 1.44
CA ASP A 305 -14.38 5.63 0.22
C ASP A 305 -14.42 4.78 -1.06
N HIS A 306 -13.90 3.53 -1.00
CA HIS A 306 -13.92 2.58 -2.11
C HIS A 306 -15.25 1.82 -2.27
N ARG A 307 -16.21 2.04 -1.36
CA ARG A 307 -17.51 1.36 -1.30
C ARG A 307 -17.42 -0.15 -1.03
N LEU A 308 -16.32 -0.60 -0.44
CA LEU A 308 -16.14 -1.98 0.05
C LEU A 308 -16.78 -2.18 1.43
N CYS A 309 -16.94 -1.09 2.17
CA CYS A 309 -17.59 -1.03 3.46
C CYS A 309 -18.66 0.08 3.44
N PRO A 310 -19.88 -0.15 3.95
CA PRO A 310 -20.87 0.91 4.07
C PRO A 310 -20.40 1.98 5.07
N PRO A 311 -20.80 3.26 4.88
CA PRO A 311 -20.44 4.33 5.81
C PRO A 311 -21.23 4.24 7.13
N GLY A 312 -20.74 4.95 8.14
CA GLY A 312 -21.39 5.14 9.44
C GLY A 312 -21.63 3.86 10.22
N GLU A 313 -22.71 3.80 11.00
CA GLU A 313 -23.00 2.67 11.90
C GLU A 313 -23.04 1.32 11.17
N ALA A 314 -23.51 1.33 9.92
CA ALA A 314 -23.59 0.14 9.08
C ALA A 314 -22.22 -0.49 8.80
N ALA A 315 -21.11 0.25 8.93
CA ALA A 315 -19.76 -0.30 8.78
C ALA A 315 -19.53 -1.51 9.69
N GLY A 316 -20.12 -1.52 10.90
CA GLY A 316 -20.03 -2.65 11.83
C GLY A 316 -20.65 -3.96 11.33
N THR A 317 -21.49 -3.93 10.30
CA THR A 317 -22.06 -5.14 9.69
C THR A 317 -21.08 -5.88 8.78
N VAL A 318 -20.10 -5.16 8.22
CA VAL A 318 -19.07 -5.70 7.31
C VAL A 318 -17.73 -5.84 8.03
N MET A 319 -17.39 -4.89 8.88
CA MET A 319 -16.11 -4.84 9.61
C MET A 319 -16.15 -5.75 10.84
N THR A 320 -16.15 -7.06 10.60
CA THR A 320 -16.06 -8.11 11.62
C THR A 320 -14.86 -8.99 11.33
N VAL A 321 -14.23 -9.55 12.37
CA VAL A 321 -13.03 -10.40 12.21
C VAL A 321 -13.28 -11.54 11.22
N ASP A 322 -14.37 -12.30 11.40
CA ASP A 322 -14.71 -13.42 10.52
C ASP A 322 -14.88 -13.00 9.04
N ASN A 323 -15.41 -11.80 8.79
CA ASN A 323 -15.61 -11.31 7.44
C ASN A 323 -14.32 -10.79 6.78
N LEU A 324 -13.36 -10.35 7.58
CA LEU A 324 -12.07 -9.80 7.13
C LEU A 324 -10.97 -10.85 7.00
N THR A 325 -11.16 -12.03 7.59
CA THR A 325 -10.14 -13.09 7.64
C THR A 325 -10.29 -14.08 6.49
N ALA A 326 -9.20 -14.31 5.74
CA ALA A 326 -9.09 -15.37 4.74
C ALA A 326 -9.06 -16.77 5.42
N PRO A 327 -9.50 -17.85 4.74
CA PRO A 327 -9.97 -17.89 3.35
C PRO A 327 -11.49 -17.73 3.20
N HIS A 328 -12.24 -17.52 4.28
CA HIS A 328 -13.71 -17.63 4.29
C HIS A 328 -14.45 -16.29 4.41
N GLY A 329 -13.76 -15.21 4.77
CA GLY A 329 -14.34 -13.88 4.83
C GLY A 329 -14.83 -13.40 3.46
N LYS A 330 -15.87 -12.55 3.44
CA LYS A 330 -16.41 -11.99 2.18
C LYS A 330 -15.66 -10.72 1.74
N LEU A 331 -14.88 -10.14 2.63
CA LEU A 331 -13.96 -9.06 2.32
C LEU A 331 -12.61 -9.34 2.98
N PRO A 332 -11.83 -10.34 2.52
CA PRO A 332 -10.52 -10.60 3.10
C PRO A 332 -9.60 -9.37 2.96
N VAL A 333 -9.02 -8.92 4.07
CA VAL A 333 -8.17 -7.73 4.12
C VAL A 333 -6.80 -8.06 4.72
N ASN A 334 -5.74 -7.57 4.08
CA ASN A 334 -4.37 -7.58 4.61
C ASN A 334 -3.88 -8.98 5.01
N THR A 335 -3.92 -9.89 4.05
CA THR A 335 -3.69 -11.33 4.20
C THR A 335 -2.25 -11.72 4.56
N SER A 336 -1.27 -10.82 4.47
CA SER A 336 0.07 -11.05 5.00
C SER A 336 0.20 -10.73 6.50
N GLY A 337 -0.81 -10.07 7.08
CA GLY A 337 -0.75 -9.41 8.39
C GLY A 337 -0.64 -7.88 8.31
N GLY A 338 -0.64 -7.32 7.10
CA GLY A 338 -0.75 -5.88 6.90
C GLY A 338 0.42 -5.06 7.45
N ASN A 339 0.26 -3.74 7.52
CA ASN A 339 1.31 -2.89 8.09
C ASN A 339 1.33 -2.91 9.62
N LEU A 340 0.24 -3.37 10.24
CA LEU A 340 0.09 -3.47 11.68
C LEU A 340 0.83 -4.68 12.26
N ALA A 341 0.74 -5.85 11.63
CA ALA A 341 1.26 -7.10 12.18
C ALA A 341 2.43 -7.70 11.37
N ASP A 342 2.55 -7.47 10.06
CA ASP A 342 3.71 -7.92 9.27
C ASP A 342 4.87 -6.92 9.36
N SER A 343 4.86 -5.90 8.50
CA SER A 343 5.95 -4.93 8.38
C SER A 343 5.48 -3.65 7.70
N PHE A 344 6.21 -2.55 7.91
CA PHE A 344 5.89 -1.26 7.30
C PHE A 344 7.07 -0.76 6.48
N ILE A 345 7.08 -1.13 5.19
CA ILE A 345 8.07 -0.61 4.23
C ILE A 345 7.40 0.45 3.35
N ASN A 346 6.83 1.47 4.01
CA ASN A 346 5.88 2.44 3.44
C ASN A 346 4.86 1.79 2.50
N GLY A 347 4.34 0.61 2.88
CA GLY A 347 3.22 -0.05 2.20
C GLY A 347 3.55 -0.89 0.97
N LEU A 348 4.77 -0.87 0.41
CA LEU A 348 5.04 -1.63 -0.82
C LEU A 348 4.91 -3.15 -0.61
N ASN A 349 5.13 -3.64 0.62
CA ASN A 349 4.93 -5.05 0.99
C ASN A 349 3.46 -5.50 0.80
N LEU A 350 2.49 -4.58 0.90
CA LEU A 350 1.09 -4.88 0.60
C LEU A 350 0.86 -5.15 -0.90
N ALA A 351 1.62 -4.49 -1.79
CA ALA A 351 1.55 -4.79 -3.22
C ALA A 351 2.13 -6.18 -3.52
N VAL A 352 3.18 -6.60 -2.81
CA VAL A 352 3.73 -7.95 -2.90
C VAL A 352 2.67 -8.97 -2.50
N GLU A 353 1.95 -8.74 -1.41
CA GLU A 353 0.87 -9.62 -0.98
C GLU A 353 -0.31 -9.66 -1.97
N ALA A 354 -0.70 -8.50 -2.53
CA ALA A 354 -1.73 -8.45 -3.58
C ALA A 354 -1.34 -9.29 -4.80
N VAL A 355 -0.06 -9.23 -5.19
CA VAL A 355 0.50 -10.03 -6.27
C VAL A 355 0.54 -11.52 -5.91
N ARG A 356 0.90 -11.89 -4.66
CA ARG A 356 0.86 -13.28 -4.19
C ARG A 356 -0.53 -13.89 -4.21
N GLN A 357 -1.56 -13.12 -3.82
CA GLN A 357 -2.95 -13.56 -3.88
C GLN A 357 -3.37 -13.91 -5.31
N VAL A 358 -3.05 -13.05 -6.29
CA VAL A 358 -3.30 -13.32 -7.72
C VAL A 358 -2.53 -14.54 -8.23
N ARG A 359 -1.32 -14.79 -7.69
CA ARG A 359 -0.46 -15.92 -8.05
C ARG A 359 -0.83 -17.24 -7.35
N GLY A 360 -1.71 -17.21 -6.35
CA GLY A 360 -1.99 -18.40 -5.54
C GLY A 360 -0.85 -18.78 -4.57
N THR A 361 0.00 -17.82 -4.17
CA THR A 361 1.21 -18.07 -3.36
C THR A 361 1.20 -17.35 -2.00
N SER A 362 0.04 -16.83 -1.56
CA SER A 362 -0.09 -16.26 -0.22
C SER A 362 -0.08 -17.34 0.87
N THR A 363 0.40 -16.98 2.06
CA THR A 363 0.28 -17.81 3.27
C THR A 363 -1.15 -17.86 3.81
N ASN A 364 -1.98 -16.86 3.50
CA ASN A 364 -3.41 -16.81 3.79
C ASN A 364 -4.20 -16.66 2.47
N GLN A 365 -4.07 -17.66 1.60
CA GLN A 365 -4.64 -17.62 0.25
C GLN A 365 -6.18 -17.59 0.27
N VAL A 366 -6.76 -16.61 -0.43
CA VAL A 366 -8.20 -16.56 -0.72
C VAL A 366 -8.50 -17.48 -1.92
N ALA A 367 -9.65 -18.16 -1.89
CA ALA A 367 -10.05 -19.06 -2.97
C ALA A 367 -10.36 -18.27 -4.25
N ASP A 368 -9.96 -18.82 -5.40
CA ASP A 368 -10.36 -18.36 -6.74
C ASP A 368 -10.12 -16.85 -7.03
N VAL A 369 -9.04 -16.27 -6.48
CA VAL A 369 -8.72 -14.85 -6.68
C VAL A 369 -8.51 -14.53 -8.16
N ARG A 370 -9.36 -13.65 -8.70
CA ARG A 370 -9.26 -13.06 -10.02
C ARG A 370 -8.72 -11.65 -9.96
N THR A 371 -9.13 -10.87 -8.96
CA THR A 371 -8.68 -9.49 -8.76
C THR A 371 -8.21 -9.24 -7.34
N SER A 372 -7.16 -8.43 -7.21
CA SER A 372 -6.64 -7.99 -5.91
C SER A 372 -6.44 -6.49 -5.91
N LEU A 373 -7.14 -5.81 -5.00
CA LEU A 373 -7.04 -4.37 -4.85
C LEU A 373 -5.93 -4.01 -3.86
N PHE A 374 -5.06 -3.08 -4.25
CA PHE A 374 -4.13 -2.43 -3.34
C PHE A 374 -4.47 -0.94 -3.18
N ILE A 375 -4.79 -0.53 -1.95
CA ILE A 375 -5.10 0.85 -1.57
C ILE A 375 -3.90 1.47 -0.85
N GLY A 376 -3.32 2.52 -1.42
CA GLY A 376 -2.09 3.17 -0.96
C GLY A 376 -2.30 4.47 -0.19
N GLY A 377 -1.82 4.49 1.06
CA GLY A 377 -1.63 5.68 1.91
C GLY A 377 -2.88 6.56 2.13
N PRO A 378 -3.95 6.04 2.76
CA PRO A 378 -5.09 6.85 3.15
C PRO A 378 -4.69 8.02 4.04
N MET A 379 -5.39 9.14 3.89
CA MET A 379 -5.16 10.43 4.56
C MET A 379 -3.78 11.06 4.29
N ALA A 380 -3.03 10.57 3.30
CA ALA A 380 -1.86 11.26 2.77
C ALA A 380 -2.26 12.41 1.84
N PRO A 381 -1.40 13.42 1.60
CA PRO A 381 -1.72 14.58 0.75
C PRO A 381 -2.18 14.21 -0.66
N LEU A 382 -1.63 13.13 -1.20
CA LEU A 382 -2.07 12.49 -2.43
C LEU A 382 -2.21 11.01 -2.13
N VAL A 383 -3.32 10.42 -2.53
CA VAL A 383 -3.60 9.00 -2.32
C VAL A 383 -3.62 8.26 -3.65
N SER A 384 -3.43 6.95 -3.62
CA SER A 384 -3.39 6.14 -4.84
C SER A 384 -3.90 4.72 -4.63
N SER A 385 -4.40 4.10 -5.68
CA SER A 385 -4.83 2.70 -5.67
C SER A 385 -4.53 2.03 -7.00
N VAL A 386 -4.27 0.73 -6.95
CA VAL A 386 -4.00 -0.09 -8.13
C VAL A 386 -4.76 -1.41 -7.99
N LEU A 387 -5.34 -1.87 -9.09
CA LEU A 387 -6.03 -3.15 -9.16
C LEU A 387 -5.18 -4.13 -9.97
N PHE A 388 -4.85 -5.26 -9.36
CA PHE A 388 -4.18 -6.37 -10.02
C PHE A 388 -5.19 -7.41 -10.49
N GLY A 389 -4.85 -8.12 -11.56
CA GLY A 389 -5.70 -9.13 -12.16
C GLY A 389 -4.95 -10.37 -12.58
N HIS A 390 -5.61 -11.52 -12.44
CA HIS A 390 -5.19 -12.78 -13.06
C HIS A 390 -5.34 -12.70 -14.59
N ALA A 391 -4.68 -13.58 -15.35
CA ALA A 391 -4.68 -13.57 -16.81
C ALA A 391 -6.09 -13.60 -17.45
N GLU A 392 -7.09 -14.13 -16.74
CA GLU A 392 -8.49 -14.20 -17.19
C GLU A 392 -9.27 -12.88 -17.06
N THR A 393 -8.67 -11.84 -16.49
CA THR A 393 -9.30 -10.53 -16.27
C THR A 393 -8.86 -9.46 -17.27
N VAL A 394 -7.94 -9.83 -18.16
CA VAL A 394 -7.26 -8.96 -19.13
C VAL A 394 -7.92 -9.02 -20.49
#